data_AF-A0A431R0E2-F1
#
_entry.id   AF-A0A431R0E2-F1
#
_cell.length_a   1.000
_cell.length_b   1.000
_cell.length_c   1.000
_cell.angle_alpha   90.00
_cell.angle_beta   90.00
_cell.angle_gamma   90.00
#
_symmetry.space_group_name_H-M   'P 1'
#
loop_
_entity.id
_entity.type
_entity.pdbx_description
1 polymer ?
#
loop_
_entity_poly.entity_id
_entity_poly.type
_entity_poly.pdbx_seq_one_letter_code
_entity_poly.pdbx_strand_id
1 'polypeptide(L)'
;MAQKIKLSTIADALGVSTATVSLALRDSPLVAGATRERIKEHARAIGYIYNRRAASLRTSRSGIVGVVVHDIMNPFFAEILRSIESELDRSRQTFILSNHYDQLEKQRTFIDTLLQLGADGVIMSPAIGTPAE
;
A
#
# COMPACT_ATOMS: atom_id res chain seq x y z
N MET A 1 22.35 15.09 8.17
CA MET A 1 21.30 14.27 7.53
C MET A 1 20.97 13.12 8.47
N ALA A 2 19.72 12.96 8.90
CA ALA A 2 19.34 11.84 9.77
C ALA A 2 19.51 10.51 9.02
N GLN A 3 20.29 9.59 9.57
CA GLN A 3 20.56 8.30 8.95
C GLN A 3 19.26 7.49 8.88
N LYS A 4 18.84 7.10 7.68
CA LYS A 4 17.61 6.34 7.46
C LYS A 4 17.74 4.96 8.13
N ILE A 5 16.90 4.71 9.13
CA ILE A 5 16.90 3.46 9.90
C ILE A 5 16.53 2.30 8.97
N LYS A 6 17.33 1.23 8.99
CA LYS A 6 17.16 0.04 8.12
C LYS A 6 16.77 -1.18 8.93
N LEU A 7 16.33 -2.24 8.24
CA LEU A 7 16.11 -3.55 8.87
C LEU A 7 17.36 -4.09 9.57
N SER A 8 18.55 -3.82 9.02
CA SER A 8 19.82 -4.20 9.63
C SER A 8 20.02 -3.54 10.99
N THR A 9 19.62 -2.28 11.17
CA THR A 9 19.71 -1.58 12.46
C THR A 9 18.93 -2.30 13.56
N ILE A 10 17.73 -2.79 13.26
CA ILE A 10 16.92 -3.57 14.20
C ILE A 10 17.52 -4.96 14.44
N ALA A 11 18.02 -5.59 13.38
CA ALA A 11 18.63 -6.92 13.43
C ALA A 11 19.85 -6.93 14.37
N ASP A 12 20.75 -5.95 14.19
CA ASP A 12 21.96 -5.78 14.97
C ASP A 12 21.64 -5.47 16.45
N ALA A 13 20.66 -4.60 16.70
CA ALA A 13 20.25 -4.23 18.06
C ALA A 13 19.62 -5.38 18.85
N LEU A 14 18.95 -6.32 18.17
CA LEU A 14 18.24 -7.42 18.82
C LEU A 14 18.96 -8.77 18.71
N GLY A 15 20.08 -8.84 18.01
CA GLY A 15 20.87 -10.06 17.80
C GLY A 15 20.13 -11.10 16.95
N VAL A 16 19.36 -10.66 15.95
CA VAL A 16 18.59 -11.53 15.04
C VAL A 16 18.96 -11.27 13.59
N SER A 17 18.58 -12.16 12.68
CA SER A 17 18.81 -11.93 11.25
C SER A 17 17.85 -10.86 10.67
N THR A 18 18.26 -10.16 9.61
CA THR A 18 17.38 -9.26 8.86
C THR A 18 16.15 -9.97 8.30
N ALA A 19 16.27 -11.25 7.96
CA ALA A 19 15.16 -12.10 7.54
C ALA A 19 14.14 -12.30 8.67
N THR A 20 14.61 -12.52 9.90
CA THR A 20 13.77 -12.64 11.11
C THR A 20 13.01 -11.35 11.36
N VAL A 21 13.67 -10.18 11.27
CA VAL A 21 13.01 -8.87 11.39
C VAL A 21 11.94 -8.69 10.30
N SER A 22 12.27 -8.99 9.04
CA SER A 22 11.34 -8.90 7.90
C SER A 22 10.13 -9.84 8.04
N LEU A 23 10.30 -11.03 8.63
CA LEU A 23 9.21 -11.95 8.91
C LEU A 23 8.34 -11.48 10.09
N ALA A 24 8.96 -11.00 11.16
CA ALA A 24 8.27 -10.49 12.34
C ALA A 24 7.39 -9.28 12.03
N LEU A 25 7.90 -8.31 11.25
CA LEU A 25 7.16 -7.12 10.85
C LEU A 25 5.97 -7.42 9.90
N ARG A 26 5.96 -8.59 9.26
CA ARG A 26 4.86 -9.07 8.40
C ARG A 26 3.92 -10.04 9.11
N ASP A 27 4.02 -10.18 10.43
CA ASP A 27 3.21 -11.12 11.21
C ASP A 27 3.35 -12.59 10.76
N SER A 28 4.52 -12.99 10.26
CA SER A 28 4.74 -14.38 9.83
C SER A 28 4.69 -15.36 11.01
N PRO A 29 3.95 -16.49 10.91
CA PRO A 29 3.91 -17.52 11.95
C PRO A 29 5.26 -18.21 12.18
N LEU A 30 6.22 -18.05 11.27
CA LEU A 30 7.58 -18.61 11.37
C LEU A 30 8.44 -17.96 12.49
N VAL A 31 7.98 -16.85 13.09
CA VAL A 31 8.67 -16.18 14.20
C VAL A 31 7.84 -16.34 15.47
N ALA A 32 8.44 -16.84 16.55
CA ALA A 32 7.78 -16.97 17.84
C ALA A 32 7.15 -15.64 18.29
N GLY A 33 5.96 -15.71 18.90
CA GLY A 33 5.17 -14.53 19.28
C GLY A 33 5.95 -13.54 20.14
N ALA A 34 6.67 -14.04 21.16
CA ALA A 34 7.52 -13.21 22.02
C ALA A 34 8.61 -12.45 21.25
N THR A 35 9.31 -13.13 20.33
CA THR A 35 10.34 -12.51 19.48
C THR A 35 9.75 -11.47 18.54
N ARG A 36 8.57 -11.75 17.99
CA ARG A 36 7.86 -10.84 17.09
C ARG A 36 7.47 -9.54 17.76
N GLU A 37 6.86 -9.63 18.94
CA GLU A 37 6.45 -8.42 19.69
C GLU A 37 7.66 -7.60 20.12
N ARG A 38 8.73 -8.25 20.61
CA ARG A 38 10.00 -7.57 20.94
C ARG A 38 10.59 -6.81 19.75
N ILE A 39 10.53 -7.39 18.54
CA ILE A 39 10.99 -6.73 17.31
C ILE A 39 10.10 -5.53 16.96
N LYS A 40 8.78 -5.68 17.01
CA LYS A 40 7.84 -4.59 16.69
C LYS A 40 7.95 -3.43 17.67
N GLU A 41 8.09 -3.73 18.96
CA GLU A 41 8.25 -2.72 20.00
C GLU A 41 9.53 -1.92 19.78
N HIS A 42 10.66 -2.58 19.55
CA HIS A 42 11.91 -1.90 19.25
C HIS A 42 11.83 -1.08 17.96
N ALA A 43 11.22 -1.62 16.89
CA ALA A 43 11.01 -0.89 15.64
C ALA A 43 10.19 0.39 15.85
N ARG A 44 9.12 0.35 16.66
CA ARG A 44 8.33 1.54 17.04
C ARG A 44 9.17 2.52 17.85
N ALA A 45 9.91 2.05 18.85
CA ALA A 45 10.71 2.89 19.74
C ALA A 45 11.78 3.70 19.00
N ILE A 46 12.40 3.11 17.96
CA ILE A 46 13.40 3.81 17.15
C ILE A 46 12.77 4.60 15.98
N GLY A 47 11.45 4.57 15.80
CA GLY A 47 10.77 5.27 14.70
C GLY A 47 11.00 4.62 13.32
N TYR A 48 11.27 3.31 13.28
CA TYR A 48 11.39 2.59 12.00
C TYR A 48 10.03 2.48 11.31
N ILE A 49 9.96 2.97 10.07
CA ILE A 49 8.80 2.83 9.19
C ILE A 49 9.11 1.74 8.16
N TYR A 50 8.26 0.70 8.13
CA TYR A 50 8.41 -0.39 7.17
C TYR A 50 8.29 0.12 5.73
N ASN A 51 9.35 -0.07 4.95
CA ASN A 51 9.38 0.38 3.56
C ASN A 51 8.62 -0.59 2.66
N ARG A 52 7.32 -0.32 2.44
CA ARG A 52 6.47 -1.11 1.54
C ARG A 52 7.03 -1.21 0.12
N ARG A 53 7.68 -0.18 -0.42
CA ARG A 53 8.30 -0.22 -1.76
C ARG A 53 9.45 -1.23 -1.86
N ALA A 54 10.27 -1.35 -0.82
CA ALA A 54 11.32 -2.36 -0.79
C ALA A 54 10.73 -3.78 -0.66
N ALA A 55 9.59 -3.92 0.02
CA ALA A 55 8.87 -5.19 0.13
C ALA A 55 8.16 -5.57 -1.19
N SER A 56 7.61 -4.59 -1.91
CA SER A 56 6.91 -4.80 -3.18
C SER A 56 7.86 -5.28 -4.28
N LEU A 57 9.10 -4.77 -4.32
CA LEU A 57 10.12 -5.22 -5.28
C LEU A 57 10.42 -6.73 -5.20
N ARG A 58 10.29 -7.34 -4.01
CA ARG A 58 10.48 -8.79 -3.83
C ARG A 58 9.23 -9.60 -4.14
N THR A 59 8.06 -9.00 -4.02
CA THR A 59 6.75 -9.70 -4.12
C THR A 59 6.02 -9.39 -5.43
N SER A 60 6.54 -8.46 -6.23
CA SER A 60 5.89 -7.87 -7.42
C SER A 60 4.48 -7.34 -7.15
N ARG A 61 4.19 -6.97 -5.88
CA ARG A 61 2.90 -6.42 -5.46
C ARG A 61 3.11 -5.14 -4.65
N SER A 62 2.62 -4.01 -5.15
CA SER A 62 2.68 -2.72 -4.46
C SER A 62 1.71 -2.65 -3.28
N GLY A 63 0.63 -3.45 -3.32
CA GLY A 63 -0.49 -3.33 -2.39
C GLY A 63 -1.30 -2.05 -2.61
N ILE A 64 -1.16 -1.39 -3.77
CA ILE A 64 -1.90 -0.19 -4.15
C ILE A 64 -2.94 -0.57 -5.20
N VAL A 65 -4.18 -0.15 -5.01
CA VAL A 65 -5.25 -0.21 -6.00
C VAL A 65 -5.62 1.21 -6.43
N GLY A 66 -5.76 1.47 -7.72
CA GLY A 66 -6.30 2.73 -8.20
C GLY A 66 -7.82 2.75 -8.13
N VAL A 67 -8.41 3.84 -7.66
CA VAL A 67 -9.85 4.06 -7.70
C VAL A 67 -10.12 5.33 -8.51
N VAL A 68 -10.90 5.20 -9.58
CA VAL A 68 -11.23 6.29 -10.51
C VAL A 68 -12.73 6.48 -10.52
N VAL A 69 -13.19 7.69 -10.17
CA VAL A 69 -14.62 8.02 -10.09
C VAL A 69 -14.90 9.36 -10.76
N HIS A 70 -16.18 9.64 -11.04
CA HIS A 70 -16.57 10.92 -11.64
C HIS A 70 -16.30 12.08 -10.68
N ASP A 71 -16.94 12.05 -9.51
CA ASP A 71 -16.79 13.05 -8.45
C ASP A 71 -17.09 12.44 -7.08
N ILE A 72 -16.09 12.42 -6.20
CA ILE A 72 -16.22 11.89 -4.84
C ILE A 72 -17.22 12.68 -3.98
N MET A 73 -17.54 13.92 -4.35
CA MET A 73 -18.55 14.71 -3.63
C MET A 73 -19.96 14.15 -3.82
N ASN A 74 -20.18 13.30 -4.83
CA ASN A 74 -21.44 12.59 -4.99
C ASN A 74 -21.53 11.43 -3.97
N PRO A 75 -22.55 11.41 -3.09
CA PRO A 75 -22.70 10.38 -2.05
C PRO A 75 -22.68 8.93 -2.54
N PHE A 76 -23.10 8.68 -3.78
CA PHE A 76 -23.06 7.35 -4.41
C PHE A 76 -21.63 6.78 -4.42
N PHE A 77 -20.63 7.57 -4.80
CA PHE A 77 -19.24 7.12 -4.82
C PHE A 77 -18.65 7.03 -3.42
N ALA A 78 -19.08 7.87 -2.48
CA ALA A 78 -18.63 7.82 -1.10
C ALA A 78 -19.00 6.48 -0.42
N GLU A 79 -20.22 5.96 -0.63
CA GLU A 79 -20.62 4.65 -0.13
C GLU A 79 -19.81 3.50 -0.76
N ILE A 80 -19.53 3.58 -2.06
CA ILE A 80 -18.69 2.62 -2.76
C ILE A 80 -17.26 2.64 -2.18
N LEU A 81 -16.68 3.84 -2.00
CA LEU A 81 -15.34 3.99 -1.43
C LEU A 81 -15.24 3.40 -0.03
N ARG A 82 -16.25 3.63 0.83
CA ARG A 82 -16.30 3.02 2.17
C ARG A 82 -16.21 1.50 2.11
N SER A 83 -16.89 0.91 1.12
CA SER A 83 -16.89 -0.55 0.93
C SER A 83 -15.54 -1.04 0.37
N ILE A 84 -14.95 -0.32 -0.58
CA ILE A 84 -13.61 -0.61 -1.11
C ILE A 84 -12.56 -0.54 0.01
N GLU A 85 -12.57 0.53 0.82
CA GLU A 85 -11.66 0.72 1.94
C GLU A 85 -11.73 -0.46 2.92
N SER A 86 -12.94 -0.82 3.36
CA SER A 86 -13.14 -1.92 4.29
C SER A 86 -12.62 -3.27 3.77
N GLU A 87 -12.66 -3.51 2.46
CA GLU A 87 -12.17 -4.76 1.88
C GLU A 87 -10.66 -4.74 1.69
N LEU A 88 -10.09 -3.62 1.24
CA LEU A 88 -8.63 -3.48 1.09
C LEU A 88 -7.89 -3.50 2.42
N ASP A 89 -8.50 -3.00 3.50
CA ASP A 89 -7.94 -3.07 4.85
C ASP A 89 -7.73 -4.51 5.31
N ARG A 90 -8.66 -5.42 4.98
CA ARG A 90 -8.56 -6.86 5.31
C ARG A 90 -7.36 -7.51 4.63
N SER A 91 -7.01 -7.08 3.42
CA SER A 91 -5.87 -7.59 2.66
C SER A 91 -4.58 -6.78 2.86
N ARG A 92 -4.57 -5.80 3.78
CA ARG A 92 -3.46 -4.84 4.02
C ARG A 92 -3.07 -4.03 2.78
N GLN A 93 -3.98 -3.93 1.81
CA GLN A 93 -3.84 -3.08 0.64
C GLN A 93 -4.34 -1.67 0.97
N THR A 94 -4.08 -0.74 0.07
CA THR A 94 -4.58 0.64 0.15
C THR A 94 -4.97 1.10 -1.25
N PHE A 95 -5.67 2.24 -1.35
CA PHE A 95 -6.03 2.80 -2.64
C PHE A 95 -5.59 4.26 -2.81
N ILE A 96 -5.43 4.66 -4.06
CA ILE A 96 -5.27 6.06 -4.47
C ILE A 96 -6.52 6.44 -5.27
N LEU A 97 -7.14 7.56 -4.91
CA LEU A 97 -8.36 8.05 -5.55
C LEU A 97 -8.06 9.16 -6.56
N SER A 98 -8.79 9.17 -7.67
CA SER A 98 -8.85 10.29 -8.61
C SER A 98 -10.27 10.56 -9.09
N ASN A 99 -10.60 11.84 -9.21
CA ASN A 99 -11.84 12.32 -9.83
C ASN A 99 -11.58 12.72 -11.28
N HIS A 100 -12.33 12.17 -12.24
CA HIS A 100 -12.17 12.50 -13.66
C HIS A 100 -13.14 13.59 -14.15
N TYR A 101 -14.29 13.84 -13.49
CA TYR A 101 -15.29 14.83 -13.92
C TYR A 101 -15.67 14.72 -15.41
N ASP A 102 -15.82 13.49 -15.90
CA ASP A 102 -15.98 13.12 -17.33
C ASP A 102 -14.90 13.62 -18.30
N GLN A 103 -13.73 13.99 -17.79
CA GLN A 103 -12.57 14.34 -18.62
C GLN A 103 -11.71 13.10 -18.89
N LEU A 104 -11.80 12.58 -20.11
CA LEU A 104 -11.07 11.37 -20.54
C LEU A 104 -9.55 11.48 -20.33
N GLU A 105 -8.98 12.66 -20.56
CA GLU A 105 -7.54 12.91 -20.35
C GLU A 105 -7.11 12.81 -18.88
N LYS A 106 -7.97 13.23 -17.93
CA LYS A 106 -7.68 13.06 -16.50
C LYS A 106 -7.67 11.59 -16.10
N GLN A 107 -8.63 10.81 -16.60
CA GLN A 107 -8.67 9.36 -16.40
C GLN A 107 -7.40 8.71 -16.96
N ARG A 108 -7.02 9.02 -18.21
CA ARG A 108 -5.80 8.48 -18.85
C ARG A 108 -4.54 8.81 -18.05
N THR A 109 -4.33 10.08 -17.72
CA THR A 109 -3.18 10.54 -16.94
C THR A 109 -3.07 9.80 -15.59
N PHE A 110 -4.20 9.57 -14.95
CA PHE A 110 -4.22 8.84 -13.69
C PHE A 110 -3.90 7.36 -13.87
N ILE A 111 -4.43 6.70 -14.91
CA ILE A 111 -4.08 5.32 -15.25
C ILE A 111 -2.57 5.19 -15.50
N ASP A 112 -1.97 6.11 -16.26
CA ASP A 112 -0.52 6.13 -16.49
C ASP A 112 0.26 6.27 -15.18
N THR A 113 -0.23 7.10 -14.27
CA THR A 113 0.35 7.27 -12.93
C THR A 113 0.28 5.97 -12.11
N LEU A 114 -0.84 5.25 -12.16
CA LEU A 114 -0.99 3.96 -11.49
C LEU A 114 -0.02 2.91 -12.03
N LEU A 115 0.17 2.87 -13.35
CA LEU A 115 1.14 1.98 -13.99
C LEU A 115 2.57 2.30 -13.53
N GLN A 116 2.95 3.58 -13.46
CA GLN A 116 4.27 4.01 -12.97
C GLN A 116 4.48 3.68 -11.48
N LEU A 117 3.43 3.71 -10.68
CA LEU A 117 3.47 3.32 -9.27
C LEU A 117 3.48 1.80 -9.05
N GLY A 118 3.30 1.01 -10.12
CA GLY A 118 3.18 -0.44 -10.05
C GLY A 118 1.92 -0.88 -9.29
N ALA A 119 0.80 -0.16 -9.46
CA ALA A 119 -0.47 -0.52 -8.84
C ALA A 119 -0.87 -1.96 -9.21
N ASP A 120 -1.42 -2.68 -8.23
CA ASP A 120 -1.84 -4.07 -8.38
C ASP A 120 -3.14 -4.20 -9.19
N GLY A 121 -3.88 -3.11 -9.39
CA GLY A 121 -5.13 -3.09 -10.15
C GLY A 121 -5.84 -1.74 -10.12
N VAL A 122 -6.98 -1.65 -10.81
CA VAL A 122 -7.83 -0.45 -10.88
C VAL A 122 -9.31 -0.82 -10.73
N ILE A 123 -10.06 0.00 -9.99
CA ILE A 123 -11.52 0.02 -9.93
C ILE A 123 -11.95 1.36 -10.53
N MET A 124 -12.83 1.35 -11.53
CA MET A 124 -13.13 2.55 -12.30
C MET A 124 -14.62 2.68 -12.61
N SER A 125 -15.17 3.86 -12.34
CA SER A 125 -16.29 4.42 -13.07
C SER A 125 -15.70 5.16 -14.28
N PRO A 126 -15.96 4.71 -15.52
CA PRO A 126 -15.35 5.31 -16.70
C PRO A 126 -15.95 6.69 -16.99
N ALA A 127 -15.11 7.61 -17.46
CA ALA A 127 -15.53 8.86 -18.06
C ALA A 127 -16.38 8.61 -19.31
N ILE A 128 -17.30 9.52 -19.60
CA ILE A 128 -18.01 9.55 -20.88
C ILE A 128 -17.01 9.54 -22.03
N GLY A 129 -17.23 8.68 -23.02
CA GLY A 129 -16.33 8.51 -24.16
C GLY A 129 -15.12 7.62 -23.90
N THR A 130 -15.05 6.93 -22.75
CA THR A 130 -14.11 5.81 -22.56
C THR A 130 -14.43 4.74 -23.60
N PRO A 131 -13.46 4.34 -24.45
CA PRO A 131 -13.64 3.26 -25.41
C PRO A 131 -14.02 1.96 -24.69
N ALA A 132 -14.90 1.17 -25.29
CA ALA A 132 -15.18 -0.18 -24.81
C ALA A 132 -13.92 -1.07 -24.96
N GLU A 133 -13.12 -0.80 -26.00
CA GLU A 133 -11.83 -1.42 -26.34
C GLU A 133 -10.97 -0.43 -27.14
#